data_AF-A0A950QA62-F1
#
_entry.id   AF-A0A950QA62-F1
#
_cell.length_a   1.000
_cell.length_b   1.000
_cell.length_c   1.000
_cell.angle_alpha   90.00
_cell.angle_beta   90.00
_cell.angle_gamma   90.00
#
_symmetry.space_group_name_H-M   'P 1'
#
loop_
_entity.id
_entity.type
_entity.pdbx_description
1 polymer ?
#
loop_
_entity_poly.entity_id
_entity_poly.type
_entity_poly.pdbx_seq_one_letter_code
_entity_poly.pdbx_strand_id
1 'polypeptide(L)'
;MTALFVLSGCAQGGGFVAGTRTAPNSIELSPTAGKITHVIIIVQENRSFNNLFYGFPGATTAKYGYDERGQRIKLKPVGLETTWDISHDSTNFFAACNGTGSIPGTNCRMNGFDKEPWGCGHSKAQPCPNKHPPYSYVPSSETTPYFAMAKQYVLADQMYASNFDASSFISHQYIIAAQAESAVDYPFGAWGCPGGSPDKIGMVGPQRQIPDGHERACWNPTTLGDELDAAGISWAYYAVSYGSMPGLWSAYQAIQHVYYGPDWKNDVISPPSQVLSDISAGKLRSVVWVTPTWQNSDHAGSASKTGPSWVTSVVNAIGESPYWKSCAIFILWDDYGGWYDPEPPAYADYDGLGFRLPLLIISPYAEAGHVSHVHYEHGSILRFVEDAFGLGRLAASDARANSPAKDAFDFYKPARKFVPLRAPFDRRFFLNQRPDFHAPDLQ
;
A
#
# COMPACT_ATOMS: atom_id res chain seq x y z
N MET A 1 49.31 -27.60 -63.97
CA MET A 1 48.89 -26.19 -64.05
C MET A 1 47.38 -26.16 -64.08
N THR A 2 46.80 -25.17 -63.39
CA THR A 2 45.38 -24.79 -63.43
C THR A 2 44.41 -25.61 -62.57
N ALA A 3 43.75 -24.86 -61.70
CA ALA A 3 42.72 -25.22 -60.75
C ALA A 3 41.33 -25.32 -61.42
N LEU A 4 40.35 -25.95 -60.75
CA LEU A 4 39.22 -25.28 -60.09
C LEU A 4 38.24 -26.29 -59.48
N PHE A 5 37.66 -25.87 -58.35
CA PHE A 5 36.60 -26.50 -57.56
C PHE A 5 35.20 -26.36 -58.17
N VAL A 6 34.30 -27.33 -57.91
CA VAL A 6 32.84 -27.13 -57.70
C VAL A 6 32.27 -28.14 -56.67
N LEU A 7 31.19 -27.70 -56.01
CA LEU A 7 30.54 -28.04 -54.73
C LEU A 7 29.74 -29.36 -54.57
N SER A 8 29.54 -29.68 -53.27
CA SER A 8 28.36 -30.23 -52.53
C SER A 8 27.68 -31.51 -53.04
N GLY A 9 27.25 -32.48 -52.23
CA GLY A 9 27.09 -32.65 -50.78
C GLY A 9 26.09 -33.81 -50.57
N CYS A 10 26.08 -34.49 -49.41
CA CYS A 10 24.92 -35.13 -48.78
C CYS A 10 25.30 -35.86 -47.47
N ALA A 11 24.29 -36.00 -46.62
CA ALA A 11 24.33 -36.26 -45.18
C ALA A 11 24.48 -37.73 -44.75
N GLN A 12 24.89 -37.96 -43.49
CA GLN A 12 24.07 -38.63 -42.44
C GLN A 12 24.87 -38.89 -41.14
N GLY A 13 24.21 -38.67 -39.99
CA GLY A 13 24.22 -39.64 -38.88
C GLY A 13 25.10 -39.39 -37.64
N GLY A 14 24.45 -38.91 -36.57
CA GLY A 14 24.62 -39.49 -35.21
C GLY A 14 25.63 -38.84 -34.26
N GLY A 15 25.13 -38.10 -33.27
CA GLY A 15 25.88 -37.72 -32.07
C GLY A 15 25.01 -36.97 -31.07
N PHE A 16 24.62 -37.64 -29.98
CA PHE A 16 23.98 -37.02 -28.83
C PHE A 16 24.93 -35.98 -28.20
N VAL A 17 24.53 -34.72 -28.17
CA VAL A 17 25.23 -33.68 -27.40
C VAL A 17 24.51 -33.54 -26.06
N ALA A 18 25.22 -33.87 -24.98
CA ALA A 18 24.78 -33.61 -23.62
C ALA A 18 24.58 -32.10 -23.44
N GLY A 19 23.35 -31.69 -23.14
CA GLY A 19 23.05 -30.31 -22.77
C GLY A 19 23.82 -29.95 -21.50
N THR A 20 24.66 -28.93 -21.61
CA THR A 20 25.28 -28.26 -20.46
C THR A 20 24.17 -27.71 -19.56
N ARG A 21 24.02 -28.30 -18.37
CA ARG A 21 23.21 -27.71 -17.30
C ARG A 21 23.82 -26.34 -16.97
N THR A 22 23.06 -25.28 -17.22
CA THR A 22 23.32 -23.97 -16.65
C THR A 22 23.35 -24.11 -15.13
N ALA A 23 24.45 -23.66 -14.52
CA ALA A 23 24.59 -23.61 -13.07
C ALA A 23 23.41 -22.80 -12.47
N PRO A 24 22.89 -23.17 -11.30
CA PRO A 24 21.91 -22.34 -10.61
C PRO A 24 22.54 -20.98 -10.34
N ASN A 25 21.76 -19.91 -10.59
CA ASN A 25 22.10 -18.54 -10.26
C ASN A 25 22.68 -18.48 -8.84
N SER A 26 23.80 -17.76 -8.67
CA SER A 26 24.36 -17.44 -7.37
C SER A 26 23.26 -16.92 -6.45
N ILE A 27 23.10 -17.55 -5.28
CA ILE A 27 22.24 -17.05 -4.20
C ILE A 27 22.85 -15.71 -3.77
N GLU A 28 22.31 -14.61 -4.28
CA GLU A 28 22.62 -13.29 -3.76
C GLU A 28 22.02 -13.26 -2.36
N LEU A 29 22.86 -13.43 -1.33
CA LEU A 29 22.43 -13.32 0.06
C LEU A 29 21.79 -11.94 0.22
N SER A 30 20.52 -11.91 0.61
CA SER A 30 19.81 -10.67 0.79
C SER A 30 20.58 -9.77 1.77
N PRO A 31 20.88 -8.51 1.42
CA PRO A 31 21.58 -7.58 2.32
C PRO A 31 20.86 -7.36 3.66
N THR A 32 19.57 -7.68 3.73
CA THR A 32 18.73 -7.59 4.93
C THR A 32 18.93 -8.78 5.89
N ALA A 33 19.41 -9.92 5.40
CA ALA A 33 19.43 -11.19 6.12
C ALA A 33 20.21 -11.09 7.44
N GLY A 34 19.52 -11.35 8.56
CA GLY A 34 20.09 -11.30 9.91
C GLY A 34 20.21 -9.89 10.52
N LYS A 35 19.93 -8.81 9.77
CA LYS A 35 19.87 -7.44 10.32
C LYS A 35 18.47 -6.97 10.63
N ILE A 36 17.50 -7.40 9.83
CA ILE A 36 16.09 -7.12 10.05
C ILE A 36 15.46 -8.39 10.61
N THR A 37 14.88 -8.26 11.80
CA THR A 37 14.10 -9.32 12.46
C THR A 37 12.66 -8.89 12.75
N HIS A 38 12.37 -7.59 12.62
CA HIS A 38 11.04 -7.04 12.80
C HIS A 38 10.67 -6.18 11.59
N VAL A 39 9.57 -6.49 10.91
CA VAL A 39 8.99 -5.65 9.85
C VAL A 39 7.62 -5.18 10.30
N ILE A 40 7.41 -3.87 10.27
CA ILE A 40 6.18 -3.22 10.71
C ILE A 40 5.58 -2.49 9.52
N ILE A 41 4.36 -2.85 9.15
CA ILE A 41 3.63 -2.30 8.01
C ILE A 41 2.46 -1.52 8.57
N ILE A 42 2.56 -0.19 8.58
CA ILE A 42 1.50 0.70 9.01
C ILE A 42 0.74 1.14 7.76
N VAL A 43 -0.54 0.79 7.68
CA VAL A 43 -1.40 1.13 6.54
C VAL A 43 -2.29 2.31 6.95
N GLN A 44 -2.24 3.40 6.20
CA GLN A 44 -3.12 4.56 6.29
C GLN A 44 -4.04 4.63 5.08
N GLU A 45 -4.90 5.64 5.05
CA GLU A 45 -6.16 5.60 4.31
C GLU A 45 -6.28 6.77 3.31
N ASN A 46 -6.55 6.44 2.04
CA ASN A 46 -7.21 7.28 1.03
C ASN A 46 -6.57 8.66 0.81
N ARG A 47 -5.26 8.66 0.49
CA ARG A 47 -4.50 9.88 0.21
C ARG A 47 -3.44 9.65 -0.87
N SER A 48 -3.52 10.44 -1.94
CA SER A 48 -2.46 10.48 -2.95
C SER A 48 -1.16 11.09 -2.43
N PHE A 49 -0.03 10.77 -3.07
CA PHE A 49 1.27 11.33 -2.71
C PHE A 49 1.26 12.87 -2.72
N ASN A 50 0.81 13.47 -3.82
CA ASN A 50 0.83 14.92 -3.99
C ASN A 50 -0.15 15.64 -3.05
N ASN A 51 -1.17 14.97 -2.53
CA ASN A 51 -2.06 15.54 -1.52
C ASN A 51 -1.34 15.74 -0.18
N LEU A 52 -0.62 14.72 0.31
CA LEU A 52 0.01 14.77 1.64
C LEU A 52 1.40 15.42 1.65
N PHE A 53 2.20 15.19 0.61
CA PHE A 53 3.60 15.62 0.54
C PHE A 53 3.83 16.79 -0.41
N TYR A 54 2.77 17.53 -0.75
CA TYR A 54 2.83 18.74 -1.56
C TYR A 54 3.99 19.66 -1.18
N GLY A 55 4.89 19.92 -2.14
CA GLY A 55 6.02 20.83 -1.95
C GLY A 55 7.13 20.32 -1.03
N PHE A 56 7.16 19.02 -0.70
CA PHE A 56 8.29 18.43 0.01
C PHE A 56 9.57 18.57 -0.83
N PRO A 57 10.69 19.10 -0.26
CA PRO A 57 11.93 19.29 -1.02
C PRO A 57 12.50 17.99 -1.59
N GLY A 58 12.81 17.99 -2.89
CA GLY A 58 13.36 16.83 -3.58
C GLY A 58 12.30 15.85 -4.12
N ALA A 59 11.05 15.93 -3.66
CA ALA A 59 9.97 15.09 -4.15
C ALA A 59 9.27 15.67 -5.39
N THR A 60 8.79 14.78 -6.24
CA THR A 60 8.03 15.07 -7.45
C THR A 60 6.61 15.46 -7.08
N THR A 61 6.33 16.77 -7.09
CA THR A 61 5.04 17.36 -6.69
C THR A 61 4.59 18.42 -7.68
N ALA A 62 3.28 18.67 -7.76
CA ALA A 62 2.67 19.62 -8.68
C ALA A 62 1.82 20.66 -7.95
N LYS A 63 1.98 21.93 -8.38
CA LYS A 63 1.23 23.10 -7.85
C LYS A 63 -0.14 23.30 -8.48
N TYR A 64 -0.44 22.53 -9.52
CA TYR A 64 -1.64 22.62 -10.33
C TYR A 64 -1.80 21.31 -11.10
N GLY A 65 -3.03 21.01 -11.51
CA GLY A 65 -3.35 20.01 -12.50
C GLY A 65 -4.13 20.63 -13.66
N TYR A 66 -4.77 19.79 -14.47
CA TYR A 66 -5.62 20.22 -15.58
C TYR A 66 -6.95 19.48 -15.52
N ASP A 67 -8.05 20.15 -15.86
CA ASP A 67 -9.33 19.47 -16.06
C ASP A 67 -9.41 18.79 -17.44
N GLU A 68 -10.55 18.14 -17.70
CA GLU A 68 -10.78 17.40 -18.95
C GLU A 68 -10.66 18.29 -20.20
N ARG A 69 -10.90 19.60 -20.04
CA ARG A 69 -10.88 20.61 -21.10
C ARG A 69 -9.48 21.21 -21.29
N GLY A 70 -8.51 20.78 -20.50
CA GLY A 70 -7.15 21.30 -20.49
C GLY A 70 -7.02 22.64 -19.76
N GLN A 71 -8.03 23.05 -18.99
CA GLN A 71 -7.93 24.24 -18.16
C GLN A 71 -7.11 23.92 -16.91
N ARG A 72 -6.09 24.74 -16.67
CA ARG A 72 -5.21 24.63 -15.51
C ARG A 72 -5.97 24.92 -14.21
N ILE A 73 -6.00 23.96 -13.30
CA ILE A 73 -6.56 24.10 -11.95
C ILE A 73 -5.43 24.21 -10.94
N LYS A 74 -5.31 25.37 -10.29
CA LYS A 74 -4.35 25.56 -9.19
C LYS A 74 -4.83 24.81 -7.95
N LEU A 75 -3.94 23.99 -7.38
CA LEU A 75 -4.22 23.24 -6.15
C LEU A 75 -4.51 24.19 -4.97
N LYS A 76 -5.43 23.80 -4.10
CA LYS A 76 -5.87 24.60 -2.94
C LYS A 76 -5.58 23.89 -1.62
N PRO A 77 -5.22 24.63 -0.55
CA PRO A 77 -5.10 24.03 0.76
C PRO A 77 -6.47 23.60 1.28
N VAL A 78 -6.58 22.34 1.69
CA VAL A 78 -7.72 21.78 2.43
C VAL A 78 -7.13 21.02 3.61
N GLY A 79 -7.64 21.26 4.82
CA GLY A 79 -7.13 20.59 6.02
C GLY A 79 -7.30 19.08 5.97
N LEU A 80 -6.56 18.36 6.81
CA LEU A 80 -6.65 16.90 6.88
C LEU A 80 -8.02 16.43 7.38
N GLU A 81 -8.60 17.21 8.30
CA GLU A 81 -9.90 17.00 8.90
C GLU A 81 -11.03 17.48 7.97
N THR A 82 -11.70 16.53 7.30
CA THR A 82 -12.88 16.78 6.47
C THR A 82 -14.08 15.98 6.94
N THR A 83 -15.29 16.47 6.65
CA THR A 83 -16.58 15.80 6.91
C THR A 83 -17.25 15.31 5.62
N TRP A 84 -16.48 15.22 4.56
CA TRP A 84 -16.89 14.82 3.22
C TRP A 84 -15.73 14.07 2.59
N ASP A 85 -16.08 13.26 1.60
CA ASP A 85 -15.16 12.40 0.88
C ASP A 85 -15.30 12.59 -0.64
N ILE A 86 -14.35 12.07 -1.40
CA ILE A 86 -14.34 12.02 -2.86
C ILE A 86 -14.47 10.55 -3.25
N SER A 87 -15.35 10.21 -4.17
CA SER A 87 -15.48 8.83 -4.65
C SER A 87 -14.21 8.40 -5.37
N HIS A 88 -13.73 7.18 -5.11
CA HIS A 88 -12.46 6.69 -5.61
C HIS A 88 -12.51 5.23 -6.09
N ASP A 89 -13.69 4.73 -6.46
CA ASP A 89 -13.82 3.39 -7.05
C ASP A 89 -13.11 3.25 -8.42
N SER A 90 -13.14 2.04 -8.99
CA SER A 90 -12.60 1.73 -10.32
C SER A 90 -13.10 2.65 -11.44
N THR A 91 -14.38 3.02 -11.40
CA THR A 91 -14.98 3.93 -12.39
C THR A 91 -14.41 5.34 -12.23
N ASN A 92 -14.15 5.76 -10.99
CA ASN A 92 -13.51 7.04 -10.68
C ASN A 92 -12.04 7.05 -11.09
N PHE A 93 -11.32 5.95 -10.90
CA PHE A 93 -9.96 5.81 -11.44
C PHE A 93 -9.93 6.03 -12.96
N PHE A 94 -10.85 5.42 -13.72
CA PHE A 94 -10.91 5.63 -15.17
C PHE A 94 -11.26 7.07 -15.55
N ALA A 95 -12.19 7.67 -14.81
CA ALA A 95 -12.56 9.07 -15.00
C ALA A 95 -11.35 9.99 -14.75
N ALA A 96 -10.66 9.82 -13.62
CA ALA A 96 -9.48 10.58 -13.21
C ALA A 96 -8.30 10.43 -14.19
N CYS A 97 -8.03 9.20 -14.61
CA CYS A 97 -6.99 8.87 -15.58
C CYS A 97 -7.26 9.54 -16.93
N ASN A 98 -8.53 9.57 -17.36
CA ASN A 98 -8.96 10.04 -18.68
C ASN A 98 -8.09 9.46 -19.82
N GLY A 99 -7.89 8.14 -19.74
CA GLY A 99 -6.93 7.41 -20.55
C GLY A 99 -7.29 7.33 -22.03
N THR A 100 -6.29 7.17 -22.87
CA THR A 100 -6.45 7.03 -24.35
C THR A 100 -6.05 5.68 -24.89
N GLY A 101 -5.62 4.76 -24.02
CA GLY A 101 -5.26 3.43 -24.47
C GLY A 101 -6.49 2.59 -24.81
N SER A 102 -6.23 1.46 -25.48
CA SER A 102 -7.28 0.50 -25.84
C SER A 102 -7.81 -0.28 -24.63
N ILE A 103 -7.06 -0.29 -23.52
CA ILE A 103 -7.47 -0.85 -22.23
C ILE A 103 -7.87 0.32 -21.32
N PRO A 104 -9.04 0.29 -20.64
CA PRO A 104 -9.45 1.32 -19.70
C PRO A 104 -8.36 1.68 -18.68
N GLY A 105 -8.20 2.96 -18.37
CA GLY A 105 -7.20 3.38 -17.38
C GLY A 105 -5.74 3.29 -17.84
N THR A 106 -5.48 3.19 -19.15
CA THR A 106 -4.12 3.20 -19.72
C THR A 106 -3.87 4.43 -20.59
N ASN A 107 -2.59 4.81 -20.78
CA ASN A 107 -2.19 6.11 -21.34
C ASN A 107 -2.90 7.27 -20.63
N CYS A 108 -2.81 7.29 -19.29
CA CYS A 108 -3.47 8.28 -18.46
C CYS A 108 -2.98 9.69 -18.75
N ARG A 109 -3.93 10.59 -18.99
CA ARG A 109 -3.67 12.02 -19.21
C ARG A 109 -3.62 12.81 -17.91
N MET A 110 -4.07 12.23 -16.80
CA MET A 110 -4.08 12.84 -15.45
C MET A 110 -4.88 14.14 -15.40
N ASN A 111 -5.98 14.20 -16.16
CA ASN A 111 -6.77 15.41 -16.31
C ASN A 111 -8.27 15.18 -16.20
N GLY A 112 -8.71 14.13 -15.50
CA GLY A 112 -10.13 13.87 -15.30
C GLY A 112 -10.57 13.84 -13.84
N PHE A 113 -9.70 14.22 -12.89
CA PHE A 113 -10.02 14.24 -11.46
C PHE A 113 -11.19 15.19 -11.16
N ASP A 114 -11.48 16.16 -12.02
CA ASP A 114 -12.66 17.04 -11.89
C ASP A 114 -13.99 16.34 -12.16
N LYS A 115 -13.97 15.09 -12.65
CA LYS A 115 -15.14 14.26 -12.91
C LYS A 115 -15.50 13.34 -11.75
N GLU A 116 -14.61 13.19 -10.78
CA GLU A 116 -14.86 12.32 -9.64
C GLU A 116 -16.01 12.90 -8.81
N PRO A 117 -17.04 12.11 -8.47
CA PRO A 117 -18.08 12.54 -7.54
C PRO A 117 -17.47 12.90 -6.18
N TRP A 118 -17.98 13.94 -5.53
CA TRP A 118 -17.60 14.29 -4.16
C TRP A 118 -18.83 14.54 -3.28
N GLY A 119 -18.69 14.25 -2.00
CA GLY A 119 -19.76 14.30 -1.00
C GLY A 119 -20.09 15.69 -0.43
N CYS A 120 -19.50 16.76 -0.97
CA CYS A 120 -19.77 18.14 -0.54
C CYS A 120 -20.59 18.94 -1.57
N GLY A 121 -21.16 20.07 -1.15
CA GLY A 121 -21.83 21.03 -2.04
C GLY A 121 -23.28 20.71 -2.38
N HIS A 122 -23.81 19.55 -1.95
CA HIS A 122 -25.20 19.13 -2.17
C HIS A 122 -26.22 19.84 -1.27
N SER A 123 -25.75 20.55 -0.23
CA SER A 123 -26.59 21.38 0.64
C SER A 123 -25.85 22.65 1.10
N LYS A 124 -26.61 23.68 1.50
CA LYS A 124 -26.03 24.89 2.12
C LYS A 124 -25.30 24.60 3.45
N ALA A 125 -25.61 23.47 4.10
CA ALA A 125 -25.02 23.06 5.37
C ALA A 125 -23.65 22.38 5.21
N GLN A 126 -23.30 21.92 4.00
CA GLN A 126 -22.05 21.22 3.71
C GLN A 126 -21.42 21.77 2.42
N PRO A 127 -20.97 23.04 2.38
CA PRO A 127 -20.34 23.61 1.19
C PRO A 127 -19.00 22.92 0.91
N CYS A 128 -18.65 22.78 -0.36
CA CYS A 128 -17.28 22.38 -0.73
C CYS A 128 -16.28 23.49 -0.39
N PRO A 129 -15.06 23.15 0.05
CA PRO A 129 -14.05 24.14 0.40
C PRO A 129 -13.52 24.91 -0.82
N ASN A 130 -13.63 24.33 -2.00
CA ASN A 130 -13.30 24.96 -3.27
C ASN A 130 -14.11 24.33 -4.41
N LYS A 131 -14.02 24.90 -5.62
CA LYS A 131 -14.80 24.49 -6.80
C LYS A 131 -14.42 23.10 -7.34
N HIS A 132 -13.18 22.65 -7.11
CA HIS A 132 -12.65 21.40 -7.63
C HIS A 132 -11.94 20.64 -6.50
N PRO A 133 -12.71 20.04 -5.54
CA PRO A 133 -12.16 19.44 -4.33
C PRO A 133 -10.99 18.46 -4.56
N PRO A 134 -11.00 17.58 -5.59
CA PRO A 134 -9.87 16.69 -5.91
C PRO A 134 -8.53 17.40 -6.08
N TYR A 135 -8.52 18.64 -6.56
CA TYR A 135 -7.32 19.46 -6.74
C TYR A 135 -6.97 20.22 -5.45
N SER A 136 -6.73 19.46 -4.38
CA SER A 136 -6.35 20.00 -3.08
C SER A 136 -5.13 19.32 -2.51
N TYR A 137 -4.49 19.99 -1.55
CA TYR A 137 -3.39 19.43 -0.76
C TYR A 137 -3.58 19.76 0.72
N VAL A 138 -3.04 18.90 1.58
CA VAL A 138 -3.01 19.13 3.01
C VAL A 138 -1.85 20.08 3.35
N PRO A 139 -2.09 21.19 4.07
CA PRO A 139 -1.01 22.04 4.53
C PRO A 139 0.00 21.27 5.37
N SER A 140 1.30 21.41 5.07
CA SER A 140 2.38 20.72 5.81
C SER A 140 2.40 21.00 7.33
N SER A 141 1.73 22.06 7.79
CA SER A 141 1.51 22.31 9.22
C SER A 141 0.66 21.23 9.90
N GLU A 142 -0.26 20.58 9.16
CA GLU A 142 -1.12 19.49 9.65
C GLU A 142 -0.47 18.11 9.47
N THR A 143 0.41 17.95 8.47
CA THR A 143 1.20 16.71 8.24
C THR A 143 2.64 16.81 8.78
N THR A 144 2.87 17.71 9.75
CA THR A 144 4.20 17.94 10.36
C THR A 144 4.90 16.63 10.78
N PRO A 145 4.22 15.64 11.39
CA PRO A 145 4.88 14.39 11.77
C PRO A 145 5.39 13.58 10.56
N TYR A 146 4.62 13.50 9.47
CA TYR A 146 5.05 12.83 8.23
C TYR A 146 6.24 13.54 7.58
N PHE A 147 6.22 14.88 7.52
CA PHE A 147 7.36 15.67 7.03
C PHE A 147 8.61 15.48 7.90
N ALA A 148 8.44 15.32 9.22
CA ALA A 148 9.56 15.05 10.12
C ALA A 148 10.15 13.65 9.87
N MET A 149 9.30 12.63 9.70
CA MET A 149 9.74 11.27 9.33
C MET A 149 10.52 11.28 8.02
N ALA A 150 9.96 11.90 6.97
CA ALA A 150 10.59 12.01 5.65
C ALA A 150 11.95 12.72 5.71
N LYS A 151 12.08 13.80 6.49
CA LYS A 151 13.36 14.52 6.65
C LYS A 151 14.41 13.70 7.42
N GLN A 152 13.97 12.82 8.32
CA GLN A 152 14.86 12.05 9.18
C GLN A 152 15.27 10.70 8.56
N TYR A 153 14.43 10.14 7.70
CA TYR A 153 14.57 8.82 7.08
C TYR A 153 14.32 8.92 5.57
N VAL A 154 13.56 8.00 4.98
CA VAL A 154 13.31 7.96 3.54
C VAL A 154 11.85 8.29 3.24
N LEU A 155 11.65 9.11 2.21
CA LEU A 155 10.37 9.31 1.54
C LEU A 155 10.49 8.74 0.12
N ALA A 156 9.67 7.77 -0.24
CA ALA A 156 9.58 7.31 -1.63
C ALA A 156 8.46 8.06 -2.35
N ASP A 157 8.80 8.72 -3.46
CA ASP A 157 7.88 9.55 -4.24
C ASP A 157 7.46 8.92 -5.58
N GLN A 158 7.68 7.61 -5.71
CA GLN A 158 7.30 6.78 -6.87
C GLN A 158 6.71 5.43 -6.40
N MET A 159 5.94 5.46 -5.30
CA MET A 159 5.16 4.32 -4.82
C MET A 159 3.76 4.37 -5.44
N TYR A 160 3.25 3.25 -5.95
CA TYR A 160 1.94 3.16 -6.60
C TYR A 160 1.06 2.08 -5.97
N ALA A 161 -0.25 2.21 -6.10
CA ALA A 161 -1.14 1.10 -5.78
C ALA A 161 -0.82 -0.11 -6.69
N SER A 162 -0.72 -1.32 -6.12
CA SER A 162 -0.52 -2.55 -6.89
C SER A 162 -1.72 -2.92 -7.76
N ASN A 163 -2.88 -2.34 -7.47
CA ASN A 163 -4.12 -2.42 -8.22
C ASN A 163 -4.47 -1.04 -8.80
N PHE A 164 -5.37 -0.97 -9.79
CA PHE A 164 -5.86 0.27 -10.37
C PHE A 164 -7.06 0.84 -9.62
N ASP A 165 -7.80 0.00 -8.89
CA ASP A 165 -9.00 0.41 -8.20
C ASP A 165 -8.64 0.97 -6.83
N ALA A 166 -8.98 2.22 -6.58
CA ALA A 166 -8.84 2.75 -5.23
C ALA A 166 -10.01 2.30 -4.37
N SER A 167 -10.11 1.00 -4.20
CA SER A 167 -10.83 0.44 -3.07
C SER A 167 -9.83 -0.08 -2.06
N SER A 168 -9.91 0.49 -0.88
CA SER A 168 -9.28 0.02 0.35
C SER A 168 -9.40 -1.49 0.54
N PHE A 169 -10.57 -2.09 0.24
CA PHE A 169 -10.78 -3.52 0.36
C PHE A 169 -9.77 -4.34 -0.47
N ILE A 170 -9.55 -3.96 -1.73
CA ILE A 170 -8.68 -4.66 -2.68
C ILE A 170 -7.21 -4.36 -2.39
N SER A 171 -6.86 -3.10 -2.11
CA SER A 171 -5.51 -2.73 -1.70
C SER A 171 -5.04 -3.51 -0.48
N HIS A 172 -5.90 -3.71 0.50
CA HIS A 172 -5.59 -4.53 1.66
C HIS A 172 -5.33 -6.01 1.32
N GLN A 173 -5.98 -6.58 0.31
CA GLN A 173 -5.66 -7.94 -0.15
C GLN A 173 -4.26 -8.00 -0.77
N TYR A 174 -3.90 -7.01 -1.61
CA TYR A 174 -2.55 -6.90 -2.16
C TYR A 174 -1.47 -6.75 -1.07
N ILE A 175 -1.78 -6.05 0.03
CA ILE A 175 -0.86 -5.85 1.17
C ILE A 175 -0.58 -7.13 1.98
N ILE A 176 -1.45 -8.15 1.89
CA ILE A 176 -1.25 -9.43 2.60
C ILE A 176 -0.98 -10.62 1.67
N ALA A 177 -1.34 -10.55 0.39
CA ALA A 177 -1.33 -11.68 -0.53
C ALA A 177 -0.75 -11.37 -1.93
N ALA A 178 -0.33 -10.13 -2.20
CA ALA A 178 0.15 -9.67 -3.51
C ALA A 178 -0.86 -9.82 -4.67
N GLN A 179 -2.11 -10.15 -4.37
CA GLN A 179 -3.22 -10.30 -5.32
C GLN A 179 -4.56 -10.13 -4.61
N ALA A 180 -5.63 -10.04 -5.40
CA ALA A 180 -7.00 -10.00 -4.91
C ALA A 180 -7.96 -10.89 -5.74
N GLU A 181 -7.46 -12.01 -6.30
CA GLU A 181 -8.27 -12.94 -7.12
C GLU A 181 -8.97 -12.27 -8.32
N SER A 182 -8.40 -11.18 -8.86
CA SER A 182 -9.01 -10.32 -9.90
C SER A 182 -10.29 -9.59 -9.46
N ALA A 183 -10.54 -9.47 -8.16
CA ALA A 183 -11.67 -8.70 -7.65
C ALA A 183 -11.41 -7.19 -7.78
N VAL A 184 -12.50 -6.43 -7.83
CA VAL A 184 -12.49 -4.97 -7.97
C VAL A 184 -13.56 -4.32 -7.13
N ASP A 185 -13.25 -3.12 -6.67
CA ASP A 185 -14.05 -2.31 -5.77
C ASP A 185 -14.27 -3.04 -4.44
N TYR A 186 -15.48 -3.01 -3.91
CA TYR A 186 -15.80 -3.57 -2.61
C TYR A 186 -17.04 -4.47 -2.66
N PRO A 187 -17.18 -5.42 -1.72
CA PRO A 187 -18.34 -6.30 -1.69
C PRO A 187 -19.65 -5.55 -1.36
N PHE A 188 -20.79 -6.06 -1.82
CA PHE A 188 -22.09 -5.42 -1.56
C PHE A 188 -22.62 -5.60 -0.12
N GLY A 189 -22.07 -6.54 0.66
CA GLY A 189 -22.57 -7.00 1.95
C GLY A 189 -21.67 -6.67 3.15
N ALA A 190 -21.50 -7.62 4.07
CA ALA A 190 -20.73 -7.42 5.32
C ALA A 190 -19.20 -7.46 5.12
N TRP A 191 -18.76 -7.64 3.88
CA TRP A 191 -17.40 -7.80 3.37
C TRP A 191 -16.70 -9.04 3.95
N GLY A 192 -16.03 -9.81 3.09
CA GLY A 192 -15.27 -10.98 3.53
C GLY A 192 -16.11 -12.26 3.70
N CYS A 193 -15.49 -13.27 4.32
CA CYS A 193 -16.13 -14.56 4.61
C CYS A 193 -17.46 -14.54 5.36
N PRO A 194 -17.70 -13.67 6.35
CA PRO A 194 -18.97 -13.68 7.05
C PRO A 194 -20.15 -13.11 6.25
N GLY A 195 -19.93 -12.39 5.15
CA GLY A 195 -21.01 -11.81 4.33
C GLY A 195 -21.97 -12.84 3.70
N GLY A 196 -21.55 -14.10 3.61
CA GLY A 196 -22.39 -15.19 3.11
C GLY A 196 -22.66 -15.13 1.60
N SER A 197 -23.73 -15.80 1.14
CA SER A 197 -24.07 -15.94 -0.29
C SER A 197 -24.51 -14.63 -1.00
N PRO A 198 -25.21 -13.69 -0.35
CA PRO A 198 -25.58 -12.42 -0.98
C PRO A 198 -24.40 -11.47 -1.19
N ASP A 199 -23.32 -11.64 -0.41
CA ASP A 199 -22.16 -10.78 -0.46
C ASP A 199 -21.26 -11.15 -1.64
N LYS A 200 -21.32 -10.31 -2.67
CA LYS A 200 -20.59 -10.49 -3.92
C LYS A 200 -19.74 -9.28 -4.21
N ILE A 201 -18.65 -9.49 -4.94
CA ILE A 201 -17.76 -8.47 -5.44
C ILE A 201 -17.60 -8.62 -6.96
N GLY A 202 -17.37 -7.50 -7.64
CA GLY A 202 -17.11 -7.50 -9.07
C GLY A 202 -15.74 -8.08 -9.39
N MET A 203 -15.59 -8.63 -10.60
CA MET A 203 -14.31 -9.16 -11.09
C MET A 203 -13.81 -8.34 -12.29
N VAL A 204 -12.50 -8.29 -12.48
CA VAL A 204 -11.82 -7.67 -13.61
C VAL A 204 -11.58 -8.70 -14.69
N GLY A 205 -12.06 -8.42 -15.90
CA GLY A 205 -11.77 -9.24 -17.07
C GLY A 205 -10.38 -8.97 -17.66
N PRO A 206 -9.85 -9.84 -18.56
CA PRO A 206 -8.50 -9.71 -19.13
C PRO A 206 -8.24 -8.44 -19.95
N GLN A 207 -9.27 -7.71 -20.38
CA GLN A 207 -9.15 -6.38 -21.02
C GLN A 207 -9.71 -5.26 -20.13
N ARG A 208 -9.70 -5.48 -18.81
CA ARG A 208 -10.23 -4.57 -17.78
C ARG A 208 -11.71 -4.24 -17.99
N GLN A 209 -12.51 -5.25 -18.38
CA GLN A 209 -13.97 -5.17 -18.36
C GLN A 209 -14.46 -5.32 -16.92
N ILE A 210 -15.35 -4.43 -16.47
CA ILE A 210 -15.82 -4.41 -15.09
C ILE A 210 -17.35 -4.20 -15.07
N PRO A 211 -18.12 -5.02 -14.33
CA PRO A 211 -17.71 -6.31 -13.80
C PRO A 211 -17.69 -7.39 -14.91
N ASP A 212 -16.63 -8.20 -14.97
CA ASP A 212 -16.59 -9.45 -15.74
C ASP A 212 -17.10 -10.64 -14.89
N GLY A 213 -18.33 -10.51 -14.42
CA GLY A 213 -18.91 -11.43 -13.44
C GLY A 213 -18.72 -10.99 -11.99
N HIS A 214 -19.18 -11.83 -11.08
CA HIS A 214 -19.13 -11.55 -9.64
C HIS A 214 -18.81 -12.82 -8.88
N GLU A 215 -18.01 -12.70 -7.83
CA GLU A 215 -17.68 -13.79 -6.92
C GLU A 215 -17.99 -13.43 -5.47
N ARG A 216 -17.93 -14.43 -4.58
CA ARG A 216 -18.02 -14.19 -3.15
C ARG A 216 -16.66 -13.70 -2.67
N ALA A 217 -16.65 -12.63 -1.86
CA ALA A 217 -15.44 -12.08 -1.25
C ALA A 217 -14.94 -12.96 -0.07
N CYS A 218 -14.73 -14.25 -0.31
CA CYS A 218 -14.22 -15.21 0.67
C CYS A 218 -13.39 -16.24 -0.09
N TRP A 219 -12.10 -15.92 -0.23
CA TRP A 219 -11.19 -16.65 -1.09
C TRP A 219 -10.21 -17.47 -0.27
N ASN A 220 -9.35 -18.22 -0.95
CA ASN A 220 -8.36 -19.04 -0.29
C ASN A 220 -6.96 -18.94 -0.94
N PRO A 221 -6.46 -17.72 -1.29
CA PRO A 221 -5.11 -17.56 -1.79
C PRO A 221 -4.11 -17.81 -0.66
N THR A 222 -2.88 -18.18 -1.01
CA THR A 222 -1.76 -18.12 -0.06
C THR A 222 -1.46 -16.67 0.27
N THR A 223 -1.21 -16.39 1.54
CA THR A 223 -0.88 -15.07 2.09
C THR A 223 0.53 -15.05 2.64
N LEU A 224 1.05 -13.85 2.92
CA LEU A 224 2.33 -13.69 3.61
C LEU A 224 2.28 -14.29 5.02
N GLY A 225 1.11 -14.28 5.68
CA GLY A 225 0.88 -14.97 6.94
C GLY A 225 1.19 -16.47 6.85
N ASP A 226 0.71 -17.13 5.79
CA ASP A 226 0.97 -18.56 5.56
C ASP A 226 2.46 -18.86 5.37
N GLU A 227 3.17 -18.02 4.60
CA GLU A 227 4.62 -18.19 4.42
C GLU A 227 5.39 -17.98 5.72
N LEU A 228 4.96 -17.03 6.54
CA LEU A 228 5.54 -16.77 7.86
C LEU A 228 5.31 -17.94 8.81
N ASP A 229 4.10 -18.51 8.84
CA ASP A 229 3.81 -19.70 9.64
C ASP A 229 4.61 -20.92 9.18
N ALA A 230 4.72 -21.14 7.87
CA ALA A 230 5.55 -22.21 7.30
C ALA A 230 7.04 -22.06 7.68
N ALA A 231 7.51 -20.83 7.84
CA ALA A 231 8.87 -20.51 8.27
C ALA A 231 9.04 -20.44 9.81
N GLY A 232 7.96 -20.59 10.59
CA GLY A 232 7.97 -20.46 12.04
C GLY A 232 8.25 -19.03 12.54
N ILE A 233 7.87 -18.03 11.74
CA ILE A 233 8.06 -16.60 12.01
C ILE A 233 6.74 -16.02 12.52
N SER A 234 6.77 -15.43 13.71
CA SER A 234 5.56 -14.88 14.32
C SER A 234 5.04 -13.65 13.58
N TRP A 235 3.73 -13.58 13.37
CA TRP A 235 3.09 -12.45 12.69
C TRP A 235 1.80 -11.97 13.38
N ALA A 236 1.47 -10.67 13.31
CA ALA A 236 0.22 -10.11 13.84
C ALA A 236 -0.43 -9.14 12.88
N TYR A 237 -1.76 -9.09 12.85
CA TYR A 237 -2.53 -8.06 12.17
C TYR A 237 -3.39 -7.30 13.19
N TYR A 238 -3.00 -6.06 13.49
CA TYR A 238 -3.71 -5.18 14.42
C TYR A 238 -4.79 -4.38 13.67
N ALA A 239 -6.07 -4.67 13.96
CA ALA A 239 -7.25 -4.10 13.31
C ALA A 239 -8.42 -3.87 14.27
N VAL A 240 -9.43 -3.09 13.84
CA VAL A 240 -10.69 -2.98 14.58
C VAL A 240 -11.44 -4.32 14.60
N SER A 241 -12.30 -4.51 15.61
CA SER A 241 -13.03 -5.77 15.78
C SER A 241 -14.03 -5.94 14.64
N TYR A 242 -14.16 -7.17 14.16
CA TYR A 242 -15.30 -7.59 13.36
C TYR A 242 -16.63 -7.34 14.13
N GLY A 243 -17.67 -6.91 13.40
CA GLY A 243 -19.04 -6.75 13.92
C GLY A 243 -19.38 -5.39 14.55
N SER A 244 -18.47 -4.41 14.47
CA SER A 244 -18.72 -3.05 14.98
C SER A 244 -19.61 -2.20 14.07
N MET A 245 -19.62 -2.43 12.76
CA MET A 245 -20.49 -1.87 11.70
C MET A 245 -20.30 -2.72 10.41
N PRO A 246 -21.15 -2.63 9.36
CA PRO A 246 -20.97 -3.46 8.15
C PRO A 246 -19.77 -2.95 7.35
N GLY A 247 -18.69 -3.73 7.31
CA GLY A 247 -17.45 -3.41 6.60
C GLY A 247 -16.31 -4.29 7.10
N LEU A 248 -15.37 -4.62 6.20
CA LEU A 248 -14.15 -5.35 6.56
C LEU A 248 -13.27 -4.46 7.44
N TRP A 249 -12.31 -5.04 8.16
CA TRP A 249 -11.09 -4.25 8.39
C TRP A 249 -9.82 -5.08 8.55
N SER A 250 -9.96 -6.34 8.95
CA SER A 250 -8.85 -7.26 8.77
C SER A 250 -8.89 -7.78 7.34
N ALA A 251 -7.84 -7.52 6.54
CA ALA A 251 -7.70 -8.10 5.21
C ALA A 251 -7.92 -9.62 5.22
N TYR A 252 -7.41 -10.28 6.28
CA TYR A 252 -7.56 -11.70 6.56
C TYR A 252 -9.01 -12.19 6.78
N GLN A 253 -9.99 -11.29 6.95
CA GLN A 253 -11.41 -11.66 7.02
C GLN A 253 -11.94 -12.17 5.66
N ALA A 254 -11.30 -11.78 4.55
CA ALA A 254 -11.61 -12.28 3.22
C ALA A 254 -10.86 -13.59 2.88
N ILE A 255 -10.00 -14.07 3.78
CA ILE A 255 -9.16 -15.26 3.58
C ILE A 255 -9.74 -16.42 4.39
N GLN A 256 -10.34 -17.38 3.70
CA GLN A 256 -11.18 -18.43 4.27
C GLN A 256 -10.46 -19.28 5.32
N HIS A 257 -9.28 -19.81 5.00
CA HIS A 257 -8.52 -20.66 5.93
C HIS A 257 -8.02 -19.90 7.15
N VAL A 258 -7.68 -18.61 7.03
CA VAL A 258 -7.31 -17.77 8.18
C VAL A 258 -8.55 -17.48 9.02
N TYR A 259 -9.61 -16.91 8.43
CA TYR A 259 -10.82 -16.47 9.14
C TYR A 259 -11.51 -17.60 9.91
N TYR A 260 -11.64 -18.79 9.30
CA TYR A 260 -12.23 -19.96 9.97
C TYR A 260 -11.21 -20.80 10.73
N GLY A 261 -9.93 -20.45 10.65
CA GLY A 261 -8.80 -21.17 11.23
C GLY A 261 -8.36 -20.64 12.60
N PRO A 262 -7.27 -21.22 13.14
CA PRO A 262 -6.68 -20.78 14.41
C PRO A 262 -6.08 -19.37 14.32
N ASP A 263 -5.52 -19.00 13.17
CA ASP A 263 -4.76 -17.76 13.00
C ASP A 263 -5.65 -16.52 13.10
N TRP A 264 -6.95 -16.61 12.78
CA TRP A 264 -7.88 -15.52 13.09
C TRP A 264 -7.92 -15.17 14.58
N LYS A 265 -7.87 -16.17 15.46
CA LYS A 265 -7.93 -15.96 16.91
C LYS A 265 -6.58 -15.63 17.52
N ASN A 266 -5.53 -16.20 16.96
CA ASN A 266 -4.18 -16.06 17.47
C ASN A 266 -3.56 -14.76 16.95
N ASP A 267 -3.76 -14.44 15.68
CA ASP A 267 -2.91 -13.51 14.94
C ASP A 267 -3.59 -12.21 14.49
N VAL A 268 -4.92 -12.19 14.41
CA VAL A 268 -5.69 -10.96 14.22
C VAL A 268 -6.09 -10.37 15.57
N ILE A 269 -5.56 -9.19 15.88
CA ILE A 269 -5.64 -8.56 17.21
C ILE A 269 -6.47 -7.28 17.15
N SER A 270 -7.39 -7.12 18.11
CA SER A 270 -8.25 -5.94 18.23
C SER A 270 -8.33 -5.46 19.69
N PRO A 271 -8.38 -4.13 19.94
CA PRO A 271 -8.30 -3.03 18.96
C PRO A 271 -6.86 -2.79 18.46
N PRO A 272 -6.66 -1.98 17.40
CA PRO A 272 -5.31 -1.74 16.87
C PRO A 272 -4.34 -1.12 17.88
N SER A 273 -4.86 -0.32 18.83
CA SER A 273 -4.07 0.31 19.90
C SER A 273 -3.36 -0.70 20.81
N GLN A 274 -3.75 -1.98 20.79
CA GLN A 274 -3.05 -3.05 21.49
C GLN A 274 -1.57 -3.16 21.07
N VAL A 275 -1.21 -2.77 19.85
CA VAL A 275 0.19 -2.74 19.39
C VAL A 275 1.08 -1.91 20.32
N LEU A 276 0.58 -0.78 20.85
CA LEU A 276 1.34 0.10 21.74
C LEU A 276 1.64 -0.57 23.08
N SER A 277 0.70 -1.38 23.57
CA SER A 277 0.85 -2.18 24.78
C SER A 277 1.82 -3.34 24.56
N ASP A 278 1.71 -4.05 23.43
CA ASP A 278 2.56 -5.19 23.11
C ASP A 278 4.02 -4.79 22.91
N ILE A 279 4.28 -3.65 22.24
CA ILE A 279 5.63 -3.07 22.14
C ILE A 279 6.19 -2.80 23.54
N SER A 280 5.40 -2.14 24.40
CA SER A 280 5.83 -1.77 25.75
C SER A 280 6.07 -3.00 26.65
N ALA A 281 5.37 -4.10 26.40
CA ALA A 281 5.49 -5.36 27.12
C ALA A 281 6.55 -6.32 26.55
N GLY A 282 7.24 -5.96 25.46
CA GLY A 282 8.20 -6.84 24.81
C GLY A 282 7.56 -8.05 24.11
N LYS A 283 6.36 -7.88 23.56
CA LYS A 283 5.56 -8.91 22.89
C LYS A 283 5.32 -8.66 21.39
N LEU A 284 6.00 -7.67 20.79
CA LEU A 284 5.88 -7.42 19.35
C LEU A 284 6.32 -8.66 18.56
N ARG A 285 5.53 -9.03 17.55
CA ARG A 285 5.85 -10.14 16.63
C ARG A 285 6.80 -9.71 15.52
N SER A 286 7.35 -10.68 14.79
CA SER A 286 8.41 -10.44 13.80
C SER A 286 7.89 -9.72 12.56
N VAL A 287 6.67 -9.99 12.11
CA VAL A 287 6.02 -9.21 11.06
C VAL A 287 4.66 -8.73 11.54
N VAL A 288 4.41 -7.43 11.51
CA VAL A 288 3.12 -6.90 11.96
C VAL A 288 2.53 -5.94 10.96
N TRP A 289 1.23 -6.05 10.75
CA TRP A 289 0.41 -5.05 10.09
C TRP A 289 -0.34 -4.25 11.15
N VAL A 290 -0.40 -2.94 10.99
CA VAL A 290 -1.09 -2.04 11.89
C VAL A 290 -1.98 -1.13 11.07
N THR A 291 -3.28 -1.26 11.27
CA THR A 291 -4.29 -0.44 10.61
C THR A 291 -4.95 0.51 11.63
N PRO A 292 -5.35 1.73 11.25
CA PRO A 292 -5.98 2.67 12.15
C PRO A 292 -7.45 2.33 12.41
N THR A 293 -8.05 3.06 13.35
CA THR A 293 -9.52 3.19 13.45
C THR A 293 -9.98 4.35 12.55
N TRP A 294 -11.28 4.46 12.26
CA TRP A 294 -11.86 5.59 11.50
C TRP A 294 -11.33 6.94 11.97
N GLN A 295 -11.41 7.19 13.28
CA GLN A 295 -10.95 8.45 13.86
C GLN A 295 -9.44 8.66 13.72
N ASN A 296 -8.64 7.59 13.71
CA ASN A 296 -7.17 7.67 13.70
C ASN A 296 -6.55 7.36 12.33
N SER A 297 -7.37 7.34 11.30
CA SER A 297 -6.96 7.22 9.91
C SER A 297 -6.75 8.60 9.28
N ASP A 298 -6.18 8.60 8.08
CA ASP A 298 -6.17 9.75 7.20
C ASP A 298 -7.37 9.80 6.24
N HIS A 299 -8.37 8.91 6.37
CA HIS A 299 -9.55 8.86 5.48
C HIS A 299 -10.30 10.21 5.48
N ALA A 300 -10.70 10.69 4.30
CA ALA A 300 -11.50 11.92 4.18
C ALA A 300 -12.94 11.69 4.65
N GLY A 301 -13.54 12.65 5.36
CA GLY A 301 -14.85 12.45 5.98
C GLY A 301 -14.78 11.94 7.42
N SER A 302 -13.59 11.53 7.89
CA SER A 302 -13.38 11.05 9.25
C SER A 302 -13.69 12.08 10.36
N ALA A 303 -13.79 13.36 9.98
CA ALA A 303 -13.90 14.48 10.91
C ALA A 303 -12.78 14.44 11.97
N SER A 304 -11.61 13.91 11.59
CA SER A 304 -10.43 13.81 12.45
C SER A 304 -9.16 14.18 11.69
N LYS A 305 -8.10 14.47 12.46
CA LYS A 305 -6.73 14.72 12.00
C LYS A 305 -5.69 14.04 12.90
N THR A 306 -6.08 12.98 13.60
CA THR A 306 -5.19 12.29 14.55
C THR A 306 -4.28 11.26 13.87
N GLY A 307 -4.52 10.90 12.60
CA GLY A 307 -3.71 9.95 11.81
C GLY A 307 -2.19 10.17 11.93
N PRO A 308 -1.65 11.37 11.66
CA PRO A 308 -0.22 11.63 11.78
C PRO A 308 0.32 11.40 13.20
N SER A 309 -0.50 11.64 14.23
CA SER A 309 -0.12 11.40 15.63
C SER A 309 -0.20 9.92 16.02
N TRP A 310 -1.16 9.18 15.45
CA TRP A 310 -1.30 7.73 15.63
C TRP A 310 -0.08 7.01 15.07
N VAL A 311 0.27 7.27 13.80
CA VAL A 311 1.47 6.72 13.16
C VAL A 311 2.72 7.06 13.98
N THR A 312 2.86 8.33 14.39
CA THR A 312 4.00 8.77 15.21
C THR A 312 4.10 8.03 16.54
N SER A 313 2.97 7.69 17.16
CA SER A 313 2.95 6.97 18.43
C SER A 313 3.45 5.54 18.28
N VAL A 314 3.08 4.85 17.19
CA VAL A 314 3.60 3.52 16.87
C VAL A 314 5.09 3.58 16.54
N VAL A 315 5.52 4.51 15.69
CA VAL A 315 6.94 4.70 15.32
C VAL A 315 7.80 5.01 16.54
N ASN A 316 7.37 5.93 17.40
CA ASN A 316 8.09 6.27 18.62
C ASN A 316 8.15 5.09 19.59
N ALA A 317 7.05 4.34 19.76
CA ALA A 317 7.05 3.17 20.64
C ALA A 317 8.08 2.13 20.18
N ILE A 318 8.19 1.86 18.87
CA ILE A 318 9.19 0.94 18.32
C ILE A 318 10.59 1.52 18.46
N GLY A 319 10.79 2.79 18.09
CA GLY A 319 12.08 3.46 18.11
C GLY A 319 12.70 3.59 19.51
N GLU A 320 11.87 3.72 20.54
CA GLU A 320 12.28 3.78 21.95
C GLU A 320 12.46 2.39 22.59
N SER A 321 12.07 1.32 21.88
CA SER A 321 12.15 -0.05 22.37
C SER A 321 13.47 -0.75 21.94
N PRO A 322 13.77 -1.93 22.52
CA PRO A 322 14.87 -2.77 22.03
C PRO A 322 14.71 -3.23 20.57
N TYR A 323 13.48 -3.25 20.02
CA TYR A 323 13.20 -3.66 18.64
C TYR A 323 13.85 -2.76 17.59
N TRP A 324 14.09 -1.49 17.94
CA TRP A 324 14.64 -0.49 17.02
C TRP A 324 15.89 -0.97 16.29
N LYS A 325 16.77 -1.74 16.94
CA LYS A 325 18.08 -2.13 16.39
C LYS A 325 18.00 -3.06 15.18
N SER A 326 16.85 -3.69 14.96
CA SER A 326 16.66 -4.70 13.92
C SER A 326 15.28 -4.60 13.26
N CYS A 327 14.71 -3.39 13.19
CA CYS A 327 13.41 -3.18 12.56
C CYS A 327 13.48 -2.45 11.21
N ALA A 328 12.49 -2.71 10.36
CA ALA A 328 12.10 -1.88 9.23
C ALA A 328 10.62 -1.52 9.40
N ILE A 329 10.29 -0.23 9.35
CA ILE A 329 8.92 0.27 9.44
C ILE A 329 8.57 0.89 8.09
N PHE A 330 7.50 0.41 7.48
CA PHE A 330 6.91 0.95 6.26
C PHE A 330 5.59 1.61 6.63
N ILE A 331 5.43 2.88 6.28
CA ILE A 331 4.15 3.59 6.39
C ILE A 331 3.68 3.85 4.98
N LEU A 332 2.59 3.21 4.60
CA LEU A 332 1.99 3.30 3.27
C LEU A 332 0.52 3.66 3.40
N TRP A 333 -0.04 4.15 2.30
CA TRP A 333 -1.47 4.32 2.16
C TRP A 333 -1.98 3.20 1.26
N ASP A 334 -3.22 2.80 1.48
CA ASP A 334 -3.92 1.78 0.72
C ASP A 334 -4.33 2.28 -0.68
N ASP A 335 -4.83 3.51 -0.79
CA ASP A 335 -5.26 4.11 -2.04
C ASP A 335 -5.19 5.66 -2.06
N TYR A 336 -5.57 6.27 -3.20
CA TYR A 336 -5.38 7.70 -3.45
C TYR A 336 -6.52 8.61 -2.93
N GLY A 337 -7.66 8.04 -2.55
CA GLY A 337 -8.82 8.73 -1.97
C GLY A 337 -9.46 9.82 -2.83
N GLY A 338 -9.37 9.71 -4.16
CA GLY A 338 -9.95 10.70 -5.06
C GLY A 338 -9.11 11.99 -5.19
N TRP A 339 -7.93 12.03 -4.58
CA TRP A 339 -7.08 13.22 -4.57
C TRP A 339 -6.14 13.25 -5.76
N TYR A 340 -6.03 14.43 -6.39
CA TYR A 340 -5.15 14.64 -7.54
C TYR A 340 -3.69 14.27 -7.27
N ASP A 341 -3.11 13.49 -8.17
CA ASP A 341 -1.67 13.29 -8.30
C ASP A 341 -1.22 13.59 -9.74
N PRO A 342 -0.04 14.20 -9.95
CA PRO A 342 0.45 14.50 -11.29
C PRO A 342 1.04 13.31 -12.04
N GLU A 343 1.43 12.24 -11.33
CA GLU A 343 2.19 11.15 -11.95
C GLU A 343 1.26 10.08 -12.53
N PRO A 344 1.31 9.81 -13.84
CA PRO A 344 0.50 8.77 -14.44
C PRO A 344 0.96 7.39 -13.95
N PRO A 345 0.02 6.49 -13.63
CA PRO A 345 0.36 5.12 -13.29
C PRO A 345 0.84 4.36 -14.54
N ALA A 346 1.81 3.47 -14.35
CA ALA A 346 2.23 2.57 -15.40
C ALA A 346 1.25 1.39 -15.51
N TYR A 347 0.89 1.00 -16.73
CA TYR A 347 0.18 -0.25 -16.96
C TYR A 347 1.16 -1.42 -16.84
N ALA A 348 0.97 -2.26 -15.83
CA ALA A 348 1.77 -3.46 -15.59
C ALA A 348 1.00 -4.72 -15.98
N ASP A 349 -0.28 -4.79 -15.63
CA ASP A 349 -1.20 -5.89 -15.93
C ASP A 349 -2.67 -5.41 -15.90
N TYR A 350 -3.62 -6.32 -16.07
CA TYR A 350 -5.05 -5.97 -16.08
C TYR A 350 -5.52 -5.36 -14.74
N ASP A 351 -4.87 -5.72 -13.63
CA ASP A 351 -5.22 -5.26 -12.28
C ASP A 351 -4.48 -4.00 -11.87
N GLY A 352 -3.37 -3.61 -12.50
CA GLY A 352 -2.58 -2.48 -12.02
C GLY A 352 -1.50 -1.99 -12.98
N LEU A 353 -0.76 -0.94 -12.62
CA LEU A 353 -0.80 -0.24 -11.34
C LEU A 353 -1.86 0.86 -11.29
N GLY A 354 -2.16 1.33 -10.08
CA GLY A 354 -3.03 2.48 -9.82
C GLY A 354 -2.25 3.73 -9.45
N PHE A 355 -2.94 4.77 -9.01
CA PHE A 355 -2.32 6.07 -8.77
C PHE A 355 -1.25 6.04 -7.67
N ARG A 356 -0.40 7.08 -7.71
CA ARG A 356 0.75 7.21 -6.83
C ARG A 356 0.34 7.49 -5.38
N LEU A 357 0.90 6.69 -4.47
CA LEU A 357 0.67 6.72 -3.03
C LEU A 357 1.92 7.17 -2.28
N PRO A 358 1.80 7.69 -1.06
CA PRO A 358 2.94 7.94 -0.20
C PRO A 358 3.53 6.66 0.39
N LEU A 359 4.86 6.66 0.55
CA LEU A 359 5.59 5.64 1.29
C LEU A 359 6.71 6.28 2.11
N LEU A 360 6.68 6.09 3.42
CA LEU A 360 7.78 6.41 4.33
C LEU A 360 8.47 5.11 4.76
N ILE A 361 9.80 5.13 4.77
CA ILE A 361 10.61 3.98 5.17
C ILE A 361 11.50 4.42 6.33
N ILE A 362 11.31 3.79 7.49
CA ILE A 362 11.94 4.16 8.76
C ILE A 362 12.68 2.96 9.33
N SER A 363 13.98 3.12 9.59
CA SER A 363 14.83 2.07 10.14
C SER A 363 16.11 2.68 10.72
N PRO A 364 16.79 2.02 11.68
CA PRO A 364 18.19 2.33 12.00
C PRO A 364 19.14 2.25 10.80
N TYR A 365 18.76 1.52 9.74
CA TYR A 365 19.54 1.32 8.51
C TYR A 365 19.01 2.10 7.31
N ALA A 366 17.90 2.83 7.47
CA ALA A 366 17.34 3.64 6.38
C ALA A 366 18.24 4.85 6.08
N GLU A 367 18.43 5.17 4.81
CA GLU A 367 19.22 6.32 4.39
C GLU A 367 18.58 7.62 4.89
N ALA A 368 19.37 8.47 5.54
CA ALA A 368 18.84 9.62 6.27
C ALA A 368 18.53 10.79 5.33
N GLY A 369 17.27 11.26 5.33
CA GLY A 369 16.83 12.41 4.55
C GLY A 369 16.82 12.16 3.04
N HIS A 370 16.67 10.90 2.62
CA HIS A 370 16.70 10.49 1.23
C HIS A 370 15.29 10.51 0.62
N VAL A 371 15.16 11.08 -0.57
CA VAL A 371 13.95 10.94 -1.39
C VAL A 371 14.24 9.88 -2.45
N SER A 372 13.56 8.75 -2.35
CA SER A 372 13.68 7.65 -3.30
C SER A 372 12.76 7.88 -4.48
N HIS A 373 13.31 7.73 -5.68
CA HIS A 373 12.60 7.79 -6.95
C HIS A 373 12.45 6.41 -7.60
N VAL A 374 12.73 5.34 -6.84
CA VAL A 374 12.53 3.97 -7.33
C VAL A 374 11.04 3.68 -7.40
N HIS A 375 10.63 3.06 -8.48
CA HIS A 375 9.26 2.62 -8.67
C HIS A 375 8.93 1.49 -7.69
N TYR A 376 8.06 1.76 -6.72
CA TYR A 376 7.53 0.81 -5.76
C TYR A 376 6.03 0.60 -5.94
N GLU A 377 5.53 -0.47 -5.34
CA GLU A 377 4.12 -0.81 -5.23
C GLU A 377 3.84 -1.57 -3.93
N HIS A 378 2.60 -1.91 -3.58
CA HIS A 378 2.31 -2.69 -2.36
C HIS A 378 3.13 -3.98 -2.30
N GLY A 379 3.22 -4.69 -3.43
CA GLY A 379 4.08 -5.87 -3.59
C GLY A 379 5.56 -5.64 -3.29
N SER A 380 6.06 -4.40 -3.35
CA SER A 380 7.46 -4.06 -2.96
C SER A 380 7.72 -4.29 -1.48
N ILE A 381 6.69 -4.11 -0.64
CA ILE A 381 6.79 -4.30 0.80
C ILE A 381 6.76 -5.80 1.15
N LEU A 382 5.90 -6.57 0.48
CA LEU A 382 5.89 -8.03 0.59
C LEU A 382 7.23 -8.59 0.13
N ARG A 383 7.72 -8.10 -1.02
CA ARG A 383 9.04 -8.46 -1.54
C ARG A 383 10.17 -8.23 -0.54
N PHE A 384 10.13 -7.12 0.19
CA PHE A 384 11.10 -6.85 1.24
C PHE A 384 11.04 -7.87 2.38
N VAL A 385 9.84 -8.23 2.84
CA VAL A 385 9.64 -9.23 3.90
C VAL A 385 10.18 -10.58 3.44
N GLU A 386 9.79 -11.01 2.24
CA GLU A 386 10.26 -12.26 1.64
C GLU A 386 11.79 -12.29 1.52
N ASP A 387 12.41 -11.20 1.06
CA ASP A 387 13.86 -11.04 0.99
C ASP A 387 14.53 -11.11 2.38
N ALA A 388 13.90 -10.50 3.40
CA ALA A 388 14.45 -10.43 4.76
C ALA A 388 14.39 -11.76 5.51
N PHE A 389 13.35 -12.55 5.26
CA PHE A 389 13.09 -13.80 5.97
C PHE A 389 13.35 -15.06 5.12
N GLY A 390 13.73 -14.90 3.84
CA GLY A 390 14.03 -16.01 2.94
C GLY A 390 12.78 -16.77 2.50
N LEU A 391 11.67 -16.06 2.27
CA LEU A 391 10.38 -16.62 1.86
C LEU A 391 10.24 -16.69 0.33
N GLY A 392 9.08 -17.16 -0.14
CA GLY A 392 8.74 -17.30 -1.56
C GLY A 392 8.31 -15.98 -2.19
N ARG A 393 7.58 -16.07 -3.31
CA ARG A 393 6.76 -15.00 -3.88
C ARG A 393 5.36 -15.52 -3.99
N LEU A 394 4.37 -14.72 -3.62
CA LEU A 394 2.97 -15.11 -3.60
C LEU A 394 2.32 -14.98 -4.98
N ALA A 395 2.62 -13.92 -5.73
CA ALA A 395 1.89 -13.60 -6.96
C ALA A 395 2.74 -12.83 -8.00
N ALA A 396 2.07 -12.15 -8.93
CA ALA A 396 2.74 -11.35 -9.95
C ALA A 396 3.26 -10.01 -9.40
N SER A 397 2.59 -9.43 -8.39
CA SER A 397 2.92 -8.10 -7.85
C SER A 397 4.23 -8.09 -7.07
N ASP A 398 4.42 -9.00 -6.10
CA ASP A 398 5.68 -9.12 -5.35
C ASP A 398 6.86 -9.60 -6.24
N ALA A 399 6.60 -10.49 -7.20
CA ALA A 399 7.61 -10.98 -8.13
C ALA A 399 8.17 -9.89 -9.05
N ARG A 400 7.33 -8.97 -9.53
CA ARG A 400 7.75 -7.86 -10.42
C ARG A 400 8.27 -6.64 -9.65
N ALA A 401 7.76 -6.42 -8.43
CA ALA A 401 8.01 -5.22 -7.65
C ALA A 401 9.51 -5.02 -7.36
N ASN A 402 9.99 -3.79 -7.16
CA ASN A 402 11.36 -3.55 -6.69
C ASN A 402 11.45 -3.70 -5.17
N SER A 403 12.54 -4.30 -4.66
CA SER A 403 12.78 -4.36 -3.21
C SER A 403 13.36 -3.04 -2.70
N PRO A 404 12.75 -2.39 -1.68
CA PRO A 404 13.31 -1.19 -1.07
C PRO A 404 14.71 -1.37 -0.47
N ALA A 405 15.10 -2.61 -0.15
CA ALA A 405 16.37 -2.95 0.50
C ALA A 405 17.61 -2.40 -0.22
N LYS A 406 17.54 -2.23 -1.55
CA LYS A 406 18.70 -1.84 -2.37
C LYS A 406 18.94 -0.33 -2.40
N ASP A 407 17.89 0.46 -2.20
CA ASP A 407 17.90 1.92 -2.45
C ASP A 407 17.60 2.71 -1.17
N ALA A 408 16.64 2.26 -0.37
CA ALA A 408 16.24 2.96 0.85
C ALA A 408 17.09 2.62 2.08
N PHE A 409 17.96 1.60 2.00
CA PHE A 409 18.72 1.10 3.14
C PHE A 409 20.22 1.00 2.85
N ASP A 410 21.03 1.25 3.88
CA ASP A 410 22.45 0.92 3.91
C ASP A 410 22.74 0.01 5.10
N PHE A 411 22.73 -1.28 4.78
CA PHE A 411 23.04 -2.35 5.72
C PHE A 411 24.53 -2.47 6.03
N TYR A 412 25.43 -1.68 5.45
CA TYR A 412 26.85 -1.69 5.84
C TYR A 412 27.13 -0.71 6.98
N LYS A 413 26.26 0.29 7.17
CA LYS A 413 26.33 1.21 8.30
C LYS A 413 25.90 0.55 9.63
N PRO A 414 26.45 1.03 10.77
CA PRO A 414 25.93 0.64 12.08
C PRO A 414 24.52 1.18 12.30
N ALA A 415 23.72 0.46 13.09
CA ALA A 415 22.38 0.88 13.45
C ALA A 415 22.38 2.28 14.08
N ARG A 416 21.68 3.24 13.47
CA ARG A 416 21.56 4.60 14.00
C ARG A 416 20.74 4.60 15.29
N LYS A 417 21.04 5.50 16.23
CA LYS A 417 20.18 5.73 17.40
C LYS A 417 18.85 6.37 16.98
N PHE A 418 17.75 5.93 17.58
CA PHE A 418 16.45 6.54 17.35
C PHE A 418 16.43 7.97 17.88
N VAL A 419 15.80 8.88 17.12
CA VAL A 419 15.49 10.25 17.55
C VAL A 419 13.98 10.38 17.58
N PRO A 420 13.36 10.63 18.75
CA PRO A 420 11.91 10.73 18.87
C PRO A 420 11.29 11.82 18.00
N LEU A 421 10.15 11.48 17.39
CA LEU A 421 9.36 12.38 16.57
C LEU A 421 8.32 13.09 17.43
N ARG A 422 8.02 14.35 17.10
CA ARG A 422 6.99 15.12 17.79
C ARG A 422 5.66 15.05 17.05
N ALA A 423 4.59 14.85 17.79
CA ALA A 423 3.22 14.93 17.30
C ALA A 423 2.32 15.64 18.33
N PRO A 424 1.20 16.24 17.90
CA PRO A 424 0.22 16.85 18.79
C PRO A 424 -0.36 15.90 19.86
N PHE A 425 -0.57 14.64 19.51
CA PHE A 425 -1.03 13.60 20.43
C PHE A 425 0.04 12.52 20.61
N ASP A 426 0.18 12.03 21.84
CA ASP A 426 1.18 11.03 22.21
C ASP A 426 0.57 9.65 22.44
N ARG A 427 1.42 8.66 22.75
CA ARG A 427 0.98 7.29 23.08
C ARG A 427 -0.08 7.23 24.18
N ARG A 428 -0.04 8.13 25.18
CA ARG A 428 -1.02 8.10 26.29
C ARG A 428 -2.40 8.52 25.82
N PHE A 429 -2.49 9.43 24.85
CA PHE A 429 -3.76 9.78 24.23
C PHE A 429 -4.44 8.54 23.64
N PHE A 430 -3.75 7.77 22.80
CA PHE A 430 -4.32 6.61 22.11
C PHE A 430 -4.62 5.43 23.04
N LEU A 431 -3.83 5.22 24.10
CA LEU A 431 -4.11 4.19 25.12
C LEU A 431 -5.32 4.53 26.01
N ASN A 432 -5.64 5.82 26.17
CA ASN A 432 -6.77 6.29 26.98
C ASN A 432 -7.99 6.69 26.14
N GLN A 433 -7.85 6.72 24.81
CA GLN A 433 -8.96 6.95 23.90
C GLN A 433 -10.00 5.86 24.14
N ARG A 434 -11.28 6.23 24.25
CA ARG A 434 -12.34 5.24 24.28
C ARG A 434 -12.20 4.36 23.04
N PRO A 435 -12.27 3.03 23.16
CA PRO A 435 -12.11 2.16 22.00
C PRO A 435 -13.04 2.59 20.87
N ASP A 436 -12.44 3.08 19.79
CA ASP A 436 -13.10 3.32 18.53
C ASP A 436 -12.97 2.04 17.72
N PHE A 437 -14.11 1.40 17.46
CA PHE A 437 -14.15 0.17 16.68
C PHE A 437 -14.67 0.43 15.27
N HIS A 438 -14.90 1.68 14.88
CA HIS A 438 -15.30 2.00 13.52
C HIS A 438 -14.12 1.82 12.56
N ALA A 439 -14.37 1.10 11.48
CA ALA A 439 -13.44 0.96 10.37
C ALA A 439 -13.34 2.28 9.59
N PRO A 440 -12.17 2.65 9.05
CA PRO A 440 -11.99 3.80 8.16
C PRO A 440 -12.80 3.86 6.87
N ASP A 441 -13.45 2.80 6.40
CA ASP A 441 -14.36 2.85 5.23
C ASP A 441 -15.83 2.67 5.59
N LEU A 442 -16.35 3.57 6.43
CA LEU A 442 -17.80 3.62 6.66
C LEU A 442 -18.47 4.33 5.47
N GLN A 443 -18.81 3.57 4.42
CA GLN A 443 -19.69 4.07 3.34
C GLN A 443 -21.18 3.86 3.65
#